data_AF-A0A6P5RBN0-F1
#
_entry.id   AF-A0A6P5RBN0-F1
#
_cell.length_a   1.000
_cell.length_b   1.000
_cell.length_c   1.000
_cell.angle_alpha   90.00
_cell.angle_beta   90.00
_cell.angle_gamma   90.00
#
_symmetry.space_group_name_H-M   'P 1'
#
loop_
_entity.id
_entity.type
_entity.pdbx_description
1 polymer ?
#
loop_
_entity_poly.entity_id
_entity_poly.type
_entity_poly.pdbx_seq_one_letter_code
_entity_poly.pdbx_strand_id
1 'polypeptide(L)'
;MNALVRRCVARAGLPCIWRGKCYSSGNEPAESNRVTPMLRHLMYKIKSTGPITVAEYMKEVLTNPAKGYYVHQDMLGEKGDFITSPEISQIFGELLGVWFVSEWIASGKSPAFQLVELGPGRGTLTADILRVFSQLGSVLKTCDISIHLVEVSQKLSEIQALTLTEEKVPLERDAESLVYMKGVTKSGIPISWYRDLKDVPEGYSLYLAHEFFDVLPVHKFQRTPHGWREVFVDVDPQASDKLSVMKEGNMWKYVPMLGLSSRNCPSALHQL
;
A
#
# COMPACT_ATOMS: atom_id res chain seq x y z
N MET A 1 -74.46 36.56 22.27
CA MET A 1 -74.84 37.98 22.46
C MET A 1 -73.66 38.85 22.10
N ASN A 2 -73.83 39.67 21.04
CA ASN A 2 -73.10 40.87 20.60
C ASN A 2 -71.56 40.79 20.44
N ALA A 3 -70.97 40.78 19.24
CA ALA A 3 -70.92 41.79 18.16
C ALA A 3 -69.99 43.01 18.42
N LEU A 4 -68.86 43.03 17.68
CA LEU A 4 -68.32 44.13 16.83
C LEU A 4 -67.94 45.48 17.51
N VAL A 5 -66.77 46.11 17.28
CA VAL A 5 -66.28 46.74 16.02
C VAL A 5 -64.79 47.18 16.14
N ARG A 6 -63.98 46.86 15.11
CA ARG A 6 -62.90 47.60 14.34
C ARG A 6 -62.11 48.77 15.02
N ARG A 7 -60.81 49.02 14.79
CA ARG A 7 -60.02 49.16 13.53
C ARG A 7 -58.48 49.08 13.77
N CYS A 8 -57.76 48.54 12.77
CA CYS A 8 -56.48 48.93 12.09
C CYS A 8 -55.55 49.99 12.74
N VAL A 9 -54.21 50.03 12.65
CA VAL A 9 -53.10 49.45 11.84
C VAL A 9 -51.81 50.00 12.53
N ALA A 10 -50.71 49.28 12.81
CA ALA A 10 -49.57 49.04 11.90
C ALA A 10 -48.43 48.26 12.61
N ARG A 11 -47.97 47.20 11.91
CA ARG A 11 -46.57 46.75 11.69
C ARG A 11 -45.53 46.86 12.82
N ALA A 12 -45.10 45.69 13.31
CA ALA A 12 -43.78 45.13 13.00
C ALA A 12 -43.78 43.63 13.31
N GLY A 13 -43.88 42.81 12.26
CA GLY A 13 -43.91 41.36 12.38
C GLY A 13 -42.50 40.78 12.50
N LEU A 14 -42.31 39.93 13.50
CA LEU A 14 -41.34 38.84 13.49
C LEU A 14 -41.97 37.66 12.75
N PRO A 15 -41.40 37.15 11.66
CA PRO A 15 -41.80 35.86 11.14
C PRO A 15 -40.80 34.78 11.55
N CYS A 16 -41.33 33.77 12.25
CA CYS A 16 -40.84 32.41 12.19
C CYS A 16 -40.68 31.98 10.72
N ILE A 17 -39.53 31.38 10.36
CA ILE A 17 -39.40 30.56 9.16
C ILE A 17 -38.72 29.24 9.54
N TRP A 18 -39.43 28.16 9.23
CA TRP A 18 -38.98 26.78 9.24
C TRP A 18 -38.16 26.45 7.97
N ARG A 19 -37.28 25.46 8.11
CA ARG A 19 -36.55 24.67 7.08
C ARG A 19 -35.33 25.31 6.41
N GLY A 20 -34.21 24.60 6.57
CA GLY A 20 -33.09 24.60 5.63
C GLY A 20 -31.97 23.73 6.17
N LYS A 21 -31.83 22.50 5.65
CA LYS A 21 -30.57 21.74 5.75
C LYS A 21 -29.46 22.62 5.17
N CYS A 22 -28.48 23.00 5.97
CA CYS A 22 -27.25 23.56 5.44
C CYS A 22 -26.38 22.40 4.91
N TYR A 23 -26.67 21.98 3.68
CA TYR A 23 -25.63 21.45 2.81
C TYR A 23 -24.73 22.64 2.45
N SER A 24 -23.53 22.70 2.99
CA SER A 24 -22.49 23.51 2.37
C SER A 24 -21.96 22.73 1.17
N SER A 25 -22.71 22.83 0.05
CA SER A 25 -22.14 22.67 -1.28
C SER A 25 -21.37 23.95 -1.60
N GLY A 26 -20.27 24.15 -0.88
CA GLY A 26 -19.26 25.13 -1.27
C GLY A 26 -18.40 24.50 -2.34
N ASN A 27 -18.75 24.73 -3.61
CA ASN A 27 -17.73 24.77 -4.66
C ASN A 27 -16.84 25.96 -4.31
N GLU A 28 -15.83 25.73 -3.47
CA GLU A 28 -14.70 26.64 -3.45
C GLU A 28 -14.09 26.60 -4.85
N PRO A 29 -13.86 27.75 -5.50
CA PRO A 29 -13.08 27.76 -6.72
C PRO A 29 -11.72 27.16 -6.35
N ALA A 30 -11.30 26.15 -7.09
CA ALA A 30 -10.01 25.51 -6.92
C ALA A 30 -8.89 26.56 -7.13
N GLU A 31 -8.56 27.29 -6.07
CA GLU A 31 -7.27 27.95 -5.97
C GLU A 31 -6.23 26.84 -6.08
N SER A 32 -5.38 27.01 -7.09
CA SER A 32 -4.26 26.16 -7.48
C SER A 32 -3.36 25.80 -6.28
N ASN A 33 -3.78 24.84 -5.46
CA ASN A 33 -2.98 24.30 -4.37
C ASN A 33 -2.03 23.28 -5.00
N ARG A 34 -0.96 23.77 -5.64
CA ARG A 34 0.04 22.95 -6.37
C ARG A 34 0.77 21.94 -5.48
N VAL A 35 0.68 22.09 -4.15
CA VAL A 35 1.39 21.27 -3.19
C VAL A 35 0.46 20.24 -2.55
N THR A 36 0.63 18.98 -2.92
CA THR A 36 -0.13 17.87 -2.32
C THR A 36 0.26 17.69 -0.84
N PRO A 37 -0.64 17.13 -0.01
CA PRO A 37 -0.31 16.84 1.39
C PRO A 37 0.93 15.93 1.53
N MET A 38 1.15 15.01 0.58
CA MET A 38 2.31 14.13 0.56
C MET A 38 3.61 14.89 0.23
N LEU A 39 3.57 15.77 -0.78
CA LEU A 39 4.70 16.62 -1.12
C LEU A 39 5.11 17.51 0.06
N ARG A 40 4.14 18.10 0.76
CA ARG A 40 4.39 18.90 1.97
C ARG A 40 5.12 18.09 3.05
N HIS A 41 4.70 16.85 3.28
CA HIS A 41 5.33 15.93 4.24
C HIS A 41 6.80 15.66 3.87
N LEU A 42 7.05 15.28 2.61
CA LEU A 42 8.40 15.03 2.11
C LEU A 42 9.30 16.27 2.25
N MET A 43 8.78 17.44 1.92
CA MET A 43 9.54 18.69 2.08
C MET A 43 9.92 18.97 3.53
N TYR A 44 9.01 18.76 4.49
CA TYR A 44 9.35 18.93 5.91
C TYR A 44 10.42 17.93 6.37
N LYS A 45 10.31 16.68 5.92
CA LYS A 45 11.31 15.64 6.21
C LYS A 45 12.68 16.05 5.68
N ILE A 46 12.77 16.35 4.38
CA ILE A 46 14.03 16.75 3.72
C ILE A 46 14.65 17.99 4.37
N LYS A 47 13.86 18.99 4.72
CA LYS A 47 14.36 20.19 5.43
C LYS A 47 14.91 19.88 6.82
N SER A 48 14.44 18.82 7.46
CA SER A 48 14.82 18.45 8.83
C SER A 48 15.98 17.47 8.88
N THR A 49 16.05 16.53 7.94
CA THR A 49 17.04 15.43 7.92
C THR A 49 18.10 15.57 6.83
N GLY A 50 17.94 16.55 5.94
CA GLY A 50 18.68 16.63 4.69
C GLY A 50 18.08 15.75 3.59
N PRO A 51 18.75 15.70 2.41
CA PRO A 51 18.29 14.92 1.28
C PRO A 51 18.08 13.44 1.62
N ILE A 52 17.05 12.82 1.04
CA ILE A 52 16.67 11.43 1.30
C ILE A 52 17.02 10.54 0.11
N THR A 53 17.26 9.25 0.33
CA THR A 53 17.55 8.31 -0.77
C THR A 53 16.30 8.09 -1.63
N VAL A 54 16.48 7.57 -2.85
CA VAL A 54 15.35 7.13 -3.69
C VAL A 54 14.50 6.07 -2.98
N ALA A 55 15.13 5.15 -2.25
CA ALA A 55 14.44 4.11 -1.47
C ALA A 55 13.55 4.74 -0.39
N GLU A 56 14.05 5.71 0.37
CA GLU A 56 13.27 6.37 1.41
C GLU A 56 12.12 7.19 0.83
N TYR A 57 12.36 7.85 -0.31
CA TYR A 57 11.28 8.51 -1.06
C TYR A 57 10.19 7.52 -1.48
N MET A 58 10.56 6.39 -2.11
CA MET A 58 9.61 5.34 -2.54
C MET A 58 8.82 4.80 -1.35
N LYS A 59 9.49 4.47 -0.25
CA LYS A 59 8.85 3.98 0.97
C LYS A 59 7.79 4.95 1.49
N GLU A 60 8.13 6.24 1.58
CA GLU A 60 7.21 7.27 2.03
C GLU A 60 6.01 7.44 1.09
N VAL A 61 6.22 7.53 -0.23
CA VAL A 61 5.10 7.74 -1.15
C VAL A 61 4.19 6.52 -1.28
N LEU A 62 4.71 5.30 -1.10
CA LEU A 62 3.94 4.07 -1.25
C LEU A 62 3.23 3.66 0.05
N THR A 63 3.93 3.69 1.20
CA THR A 63 3.49 2.99 2.42
C THR A 63 3.24 3.91 3.62
N ASN A 64 3.38 5.24 3.49
CA ASN A 64 3.13 6.15 4.60
C ASN A 64 1.71 5.97 5.18
N PRO A 65 1.54 5.67 6.49
CA PRO A 65 0.23 5.39 7.08
C PRO A 65 -0.79 6.53 6.94
N ALA A 66 -0.33 7.77 6.83
CA ALA A 66 -1.19 8.94 6.75
C ALA A 66 -1.51 9.37 5.33
N LYS A 67 -0.68 9.04 4.32
CA LYS A 67 -0.79 9.62 2.96
C LYS A 67 -0.24 8.74 1.82
N GLY A 68 0.23 7.54 2.14
CA GLY A 68 0.83 6.62 1.18
C GLY A 68 -0.17 6.14 0.15
N TYR A 69 0.33 5.88 -1.06
CA TYR A 69 -0.44 5.42 -2.20
C TYR A 69 -1.30 4.20 -1.85
N TYR A 70 -0.73 3.16 -1.24
CA TYR A 70 -1.46 1.93 -0.92
C TYR A 70 -2.42 2.03 0.28
N VAL A 71 -2.44 3.16 0.99
CA VAL A 71 -3.27 3.35 2.19
C VAL A 71 -4.58 4.09 1.87
N HIS A 72 -4.55 5.07 0.94
CA HIS A 72 -5.65 6.04 0.80
C HIS A 72 -6.68 5.79 -0.29
N GLN A 73 -6.36 5.07 -1.36
CA GLN A 73 -7.33 4.87 -2.46
C GLN A 73 -7.59 3.38 -2.71
N ASP A 74 -8.82 3.03 -3.10
CA ASP A 74 -9.17 1.71 -3.64
C ASP A 74 -8.64 1.57 -5.08
N MET A 75 -7.34 1.28 -5.23
CA MET A 75 -6.64 1.39 -6.52
C MET A 75 -6.38 0.08 -7.26
N LEU A 76 -6.78 -1.06 -6.70
CA LEU A 76 -6.63 -2.37 -7.34
C LEU A 76 -7.96 -2.81 -7.97
N GLY A 77 -7.91 -3.27 -9.22
CA GLY A 77 -9.04 -3.82 -9.99
C GLY A 77 -9.56 -2.85 -11.07
N GLU A 78 -10.60 -3.25 -11.83
CA GLU A 78 -11.11 -2.50 -13.01
C GLU A 78 -11.48 -1.02 -12.76
N LYS A 79 -11.76 -0.63 -11.52
CA LYS A 79 -12.11 0.75 -11.13
C LYS A 79 -10.95 1.54 -10.50
N GLY A 80 -9.79 0.90 -10.33
CA GLY A 80 -8.57 1.50 -9.78
C GLY A 80 -7.56 1.89 -10.86
N ASP A 81 -6.40 2.37 -10.44
CA ASP A 81 -5.32 2.81 -11.34
C ASP A 81 -4.47 1.62 -11.88
N PHE A 82 -4.56 0.45 -11.24
CA PHE A 82 -3.78 -0.74 -11.58
C PHE A 82 -4.70 -1.91 -11.97
N ILE A 83 -4.57 -2.34 -13.22
CA ILE A 83 -5.09 -3.63 -13.71
C ILE A 83 -3.89 -4.60 -13.75
N THR A 84 -3.85 -5.54 -12.82
CA THR A 84 -2.78 -6.56 -12.73
C THR A 84 -3.16 -7.81 -13.52
N SER A 85 -2.20 -8.67 -13.87
CA SER A 85 -2.47 -9.87 -14.71
C SER A 85 -3.61 -10.77 -14.20
N PRO A 86 -3.77 -11.01 -12.88
CA PRO A 86 -4.90 -11.77 -12.33
C PRO A 86 -6.26 -11.07 -12.52
N GLU A 87 -6.29 -9.74 -12.57
CA GLU A 87 -7.51 -8.95 -12.79
C GLU A 87 -7.89 -8.90 -14.29
N ILE A 88 -6.94 -9.16 -15.21
CA ILE A 88 -7.19 -9.24 -16.65
C ILE A 88 -7.80 -10.60 -17.01
N SER A 89 -7.26 -11.69 -16.45
CA SER A 89 -7.71 -13.03 -16.79
C SER A 89 -7.51 -14.04 -15.68
N GLN A 90 -8.64 -14.64 -15.29
CA GLN A 90 -8.72 -15.83 -14.45
C GLN A 90 -7.81 -16.98 -14.88
N ILE A 91 -7.55 -17.12 -16.19
CA ILE A 91 -6.69 -18.17 -16.75
C ILE A 91 -5.27 -18.09 -16.15
N PHE A 92 -4.78 -16.88 -15.87
CA PHE A 92 -3.45 -16.70 -15.28
C PHE A 92 -3.34 -17.40 -13.91
N GLY A 93 -4.31 -17.17 -13.02
CA GLY A 93 -4.34 -17.82 -11.71
C GLY A 93 -4.57 -19.32 -11.80
N GLU A 94 -5.38 -19.79 -12.74
CA GLU A 94 -5.58 -21.22 -12.96
C GLU A 94 -4.30 -21.94 -13.37
N LEU A 95 -3.55 -21.36 -14.32
CA LEU A 95 -2.29 -21.93 -14.79
C LEU A 95 -1.27 -22.03 -13.67
N LEU A 96 -1.19 -21.01 -12.80
CA LEU A 96 -0.35 -21.07 -11.61
C LEU A 96 -0.82 -22.14 -10.63
N GLY A 97 -2.14 -22.30 -10.43
CA GLY A 97 -2.69 -23.38 -9.62
C GLY A 97 -2.28 -24.77 -10.11
N VAL A 98 -2.37 -25.01 -11.43
CA VAL A 98 -1.91 -26.25 -12.05
C VAL A 98 -0.39 -26.42 -11.89
N TRP A 99 0.38 -25.34 -12.08
CA TRP A 99 1.82 -25.35 -11.90
C TRP A 99 2.21 -25.75 -10.47
N PHE A 100 1.59 -25.19 -9.42
CA PHE A 100 1.87 -25.56 -8.04
C PHE A 100 1.60 -27.04 -7.75
N VAL A 101 0.49 -27.59 -8.27
CA VAL A 101 0.20 -29.03 -8.11
C VAL A 101 1.24 -29.88 -8.84
N SER A 102 1.66 -29.46 -10.05
CA SER A 102 2.70 -30.14 -10.81
C SER A 102 4.04 -30.17 -10.05
N GLU A 103 4.48 -29.03 -9.51
CA GLU A 103 5.72 -28.93 -8.73
C GLU A 103 5.66 -29.74 -7.44
N TRP A 104 4.52 -29.73 -6.75
CA TRP A 104 4.31 -30.56 -5.56
C TRP A 104 4.40 -32.07 -5.89
N ILE A 105 3.83 -32.51 -7.02
CA ILE A 105 3.95 -33.90 -7.49
C ILE A 105 5.40 -34.23 -7.85
N ALA A 106 6.07 -33.35 -8.60
CA ALA A 106 7.47 -33.52 -9.01
C ALA A 106 8.43 -33.59 -7.81
N SER A 107 8.10 -32.88 -6.74
CA SER A 107 8.86 -32.86 -5.48
C SER A 107 8.53 -34.03 -4.55
N GLY A 108 7.82 -35.05 -5.04
CA GLY A 108 7.59 -36.30 -4.32
C GLY A 108 6.33 -36.34 -3.47
N LYS A 109 5.39 -35.40 -3.67
CA LYS A 109 4.10 -35.33 -2.96
C LYS A 109 4.27 -35.27 -1.43
N SER A 110 4.96 -34.23 -0.95
CA SER A 110 5.06 -33.94 0.48
C SER A 110 3.68 -34.05 1.15
N PRO A 111 3.58 -34.67 2.35
CA PRO A 111 2.30 -34.86 3.04
C PRO A 111 1.64 -33.54 3.45
N ALA A 112 2.42 -32.46 3.53
CA ALA A 112 1.93 -31.12 3.76
C ALA A 112 2.70 -30.11 2.92
N PHE A 113 2.03 -29.04 2.48
CA PHE A 113 2.70 -27.88 1.91
C PHE A 113 1.99 -26.56 2.27
N GLN A 114 2.77 -25.50 2.27
CA GLN A 114 2.31 -24.13 2.44
C GLN A 114 2.29 -23.42 1.08
N LEU A 115 1.22 -22.71 0.77
CA LEU A 115 1.24 -21.70 -0.30
C LEU A 115 1.41 -20.33 0.35
N VAL A 116 2.55 -19.69 0.09
CA VAL A 116 2.90 -18.39 0.66
C VAL A 116 2.83 -17.32 -0.42
N GLU A 117 1.97 -16.32 -0.26
CA GLU A 117 1.85 -15.22 -1.22
C GLU A 117 2.30 -13.89 -0.60
N LEU A 118 3.23 -13.21 -1.27
CA LEU A 118 3.76 -11.90 -0.89
C LEU A 118 2.98 -10.80 -1.59
N GLY A 119 2.34 -9.92 -0.82
CA GLY A 119 1.52 -8.83 -1.36
C GLY A 119 0.36 -9.32 -2.24
N PRO A 120 -0.59 -10.11 -1.71
CA PRO A 120 -1.67 -10.74 -2.49
C PRO A 120 -2.71 -9.76 -3.06
N GLY A 121 -2.56 -8.45 -2.83
CA GLY A 121 -3.47 -7.42 -3.32
C GLY A 121 -4.89 -7.64 -2.81
N ARG A 122 -5.83 -7.96 -3.72
CA ARG A 122 -7.24 -8.23 -3.39
C ARG A 122 -7.52 -9.70 -3.03
N GLY A 123 -6.52 -10.57 -3.16
CA GLY A 123 -6.65 -12.03 -3.01
C GLY A 123 -7.21 -12.73 -4.25
N THR A 124 -7.38 -12.03 -5.38
CA THR A 124 -7.95 -12.60 -6.62
C THR A 124 -7.11 -13.76 -7.15
N LEU A 125 -5.78 -13.60 -7.16
CA LEU A 125 -4.85 -14.63 -7.62
C LEU A 125 -4.93 -15.90 -6.76
N THR A 126 -4.87 -15.74 -5.43
CA THR A 126 -5.06 -16.86 -4.49
C THR A 126 -6.42 -17.54 -4.69
N ALA A 127 -7.48 -16.76 -4.93
CA ALA A 127 -8.83 -17.30 -5.13
C ALA A 127 -8.91 -18.20 -6.37
N ASP A 128 -8.27 -17.81 -7.47
CA ASP A 128 -8.20 -18.64 -8.68
C ASP A 128 -7.39 -19.92 -8.47
N ILE A 129 -6.26 -19.84 -7.75
CA ILE A 129 -5.46 -21.02 -7.38
C ILE A 129 -6.28 -22.00 -6.53
N LEU A 130 -6.99 -21.48 -5.51
CA LEU A 130 -7.83 -22.29 -4.62
C LEU A 130 -8.99 -22.98 -5.36
N ARG A 131 -9.51 -22.36 -6.43
CA ARG A 131 -10.53 -22.99 -7.29
C ARG A 131 -9.96 -24.19 -8.04
N VAL A 132 -8.73 -24.10 -8.56
CA VAL A 132 -8.03 -25.24 -9.17
C VAL A 132 -7.78 -26.33 -8.13
N PHE A 133 -7.33 -25.98 -6.92
CA PHE A 133 -7.12 -26.96 -5.84
C PHE A 133 -8.41 -27.71 -5.50
N SER A 134 -9.55 -27.01 -5.50
CA SER A 134 -10.86 -27.63 -5.27
C SER A 134 -11.24 -28.61 -6.37
N GLN A 135 -10.96 -28.29 -7.64
CA GLN A 135 -11.20 -29.18 -8.78
C GLN A 135 -10.27 -30.40 -8.78
N LEU A 136 -9.04 -30.22 -8.30
CA LEU A 136 -8.03 -31.28 -8.16
C LEU A 136 -8.06 -31.96 -6.78
N GLY A 137 -9.15 -31.82 -6.04
CA GLY A 137 -9.27 -32.34 -4.66
C GLY A 137 -9.02 -33.84 -4.54
N SER A 138 -9.24 -34.64 -5.59
CA SER A 138 -8.89 -36.08 -5.59
C SER A 138 -7.38 -36.34 -5.52
N VAL A 139 -6.58 -35.48 -6.15
CA VAL A 139 -5.12 -35.54 -6.17
C VAL A 139 -4.54 -34.98 -4.86
N LEU A 140 -5.18 -33.95 -4.30
CA LEU A 140 -4.75 -33.24 -3.11
C LEU A 140 -5.32 -33.82 -1.79
N LYS A 141 -6.20 -34.83 -1.85
CA LYS A 141 -6.95 -35.35 -0.70
C LYS A 141 -6.09 -35.78 0.49
N THR A 142 -4.88 -36.26 0.23
CA THR A 142 -3.96 -36.77 1.26
C THR A 142 -2.91 -35.74 1.67
N CYS A 143 -3.03 -34.51 1.18
CA CYS A 143 -2.08 -33.44 1.42
C CYS A 143 -2.70 -32.38 2.34
N ASP A 144 -2.01 -32.06 3.42
CA ASP A 144 -2.38 -30.95 4.30
C ASP A 144 -1.89 -29.63 3.68
N ILE A 145 -2.83 -28.82 3.20
CA ILE A 145 -2.54 -27.52 2.57
C ILE A 145 -2.81 -26.41 3.58
N SER A 146 -1.97 -25.39 3.58
CA SER A 146 -2.18 -24.15 4.34
C SER A 146 -1.81 -22.93 3.52
N ILE A 147 -2.57 -21.85 3.66
CA ILE A 147 -2.38 -20.59 2.94
C ILE A 147 -1.79 -19.54 3.88
N HIS A 148 -0.71 -18.89 3.46
CA HIS A 148 -0.01 -17.88 4.24
C HIS A 148 0.12 -16.60 3.40
N LEU A 149 -0.51 -15.53 3.85
CA LEU A 149 -0.53 -14.25 3.14
C LEU A 149 0.33 -13.24 3.88
N VAL A 150 1.35 -12.69 3.21
CA VAL A 150 2.21 -11.63 3.78
C VAL A 150 1.70 -10.28 3.29
N GLU A 151 0.99 -9.58 4.19
CA GLU A 151 0.31 -8.30 3.90
C GLU A 151 0.40 -7.37 5.12
N VAL A 152 0.94 -6.18 4.90
CA VAL A 152 1.11 -5.16 5.94
C VAL A 152 -0.13 -4.28 6.10
N SER A 153 -0.92 -4.12 5.03
CA SER A 153 -2.09 -3.25 4.98
C SER A 153 -3.32 -3.93 5.59
N GLN A 154 -3.81 -3.36 6.70
CA GLN A 154 -5.03 -3.84 7.36
C GLN A 154 -6.23 -3.82 6.40
N LYS A 155 -6.37 -2.75 5.61
CA LYS A 155 -7.48 -2.60 4.65
C LYS A 155 -7.47 -3.71 3.59
N LEU A 156 -6.30 -4.00 3.00
CA LEU A 156 -6.18 -5.07 2.00
C LEU A 156 -6.42 -6.45 2.61
N SER A 157 -5.91 -6.69 3.82
CA SER A 157 -6.16 -7.95 4.53
C SER A 157 -7.66 -8.20 4.75
N GLU A 158 -8.45 -7.16 5.05
CA GLU A 158 -9.90 -7.28 5.20
C GLU A 158 -10.60 -7.59 3.88
N ILE A 159 -10.16 -6.96 2.78
CA ILE A 159 -10.65 -7.26 1.43
C ILE A 159 -10.33 -8.72 1.07
N GLN A 160 -9.10 -9.16 1.31
CA GLN A 160 -8.66 -10.54 1.06
C GLN A 160 -9.48 -11.55 1.85
N ALA A 161 -9.76 -11.27 3.13
CA ALA A 161 -10.60 -12.12 3.95
C ALA A 161 -12.00 -12.26 3.34
N LEU A 162 -12.65 -11.15 2.95
CA LEU A 162 -13.95 -11.19 2.26
C LEU A 162 -13.89 -11.97 0.93
N THR A 163 -12.80 -11.85 0.18
CA THR A 163 -12.59 -12.58 -1.08
C THR A 163 -12.41 -14.09 -0.85
N LEU A 164 -11.65 -14.48 0.17
CA LEU A 164 -11.12 -15.84 0.31
C LEU A 164 -11.87 -16.71 1.33
N THR A 165 -12.50 -16.11 2.34
CA THR A 165 -13.21 -16.82 3.42
C THR A 165 -14.73 -16.68 3.29
N GLU A 166 -15.48 -17.47 4.06
CA GLU A 166 -16.93 -17.26 4.20
C GLU A 166 -17.25 -16.29 5.34
N GLU A 167 -18.27 -15.44 5.17
CA GLU A 167 -18.70 -14.46 6.19
C GLU A 167 -19.08 -15.08 7.55
N LYS A 168 -19.43 -16.38 7.57
CA LYS A 168 -19.88 -17.09 8.77
C LYS A 168 -18.73 -17.65 9.62
N VAL A 169 -17.52 -17.72 9.08
CA VAL A 169 -16.36 -18.23 9.83
C VAL A 169 -15.77 -17.07 10.62
N PRO A 170 -15.74 -17.12 11.97
CA PRO A 170 -15.12 -16.06 12.77
C PRO A 170 -13.65 -15.91 12.39
N LEU A 171 -13.25 -14.69 12.02
CA LEU A 171 -11.83 -14.37 11.88
C LEU A 171 -11.25 -14.15 13.28
N GLU A 172 -10.24 -14.92 13.62
CA GLU A 172 -9.45 -14.67 14.83
C GLU A 172 -8.49 -13.52 14.55
N ARG A 173 -8.58 -12.44 15.34
CA ARG A 173 -7.75 -11.24 15.19
C ARG A 173 -6.99 -11.00 16.47
N ASP A 174 -5.67 -10.88 16.33
CA ASP A 174 -4.79 -10.54 17.43
C ASP A 174 -3.66 -9.65 16.92
N ALA A 175 -3.74 -8.35 17.20
CA ALA A 175 -2.79 -7.37 16.68
C ALA A 175 -1.36 -7.54 17.22
N GLU A 176 -1.18 -8.23 18.35
CA GLU A 176 0.11 -8.44 19.01
C GLU A 176 0.75 -9.80 18.65
N SER A 177 -0.01 -10.68 17.99
CA SER A 177 0.47 -11.97 17.49
C SER A 177 1.26 -11.82 16.19
N LEU A 178 2.23 -12.73 15.99
CA LEU A 178 2.95 -12.91 14.72
C LEU A 178 2.00 -13.18 13.55
N VAL A 179 0.93 -13.93 13.83
CA VAL A 179 -0.19 -14.14 12.93
C VAL A 179 -1.32 -13.24 13.38
N TYR A 180 -1.51 -12.11 12.71
CA TYR A 180 -2.45 -11.10 13.20
C TYR A 180 -3.90 -11.38 12.81
N MET A 181 -4.09 -12.26 11.83
CA MET A 181 -5.41 -12.72 11.40
C MET A 181 -5.36 -14.18 10.95
N LYS A 182 -6.38 -14.95 11.32
CA LYS A 182 -6.56 -16.35 10.89
C LYS A 182 -8.00 -16.61 10.47
N GLY A 183 -8.17 -17.57 9.58
CA GLY A 183 -9.47 -18.03 9.13
C GLY A 183 -9.40 -19.34 8.37
N VAL A 184 -10.48 -19.64 7.67
CA VAL A 184 -10.61 -20.81 6.79
C VAL A 184 -11.16 -20.33 5.45
N THR A 185 -10.57 -20.78 4.35
CA THR A 185 -11.02 -20.43 3.01
C THR A 185 -12.40 -21.03 2.72
N LYS A 186 -13.05 -20.57 1.66
CA LYS A 186 -14.30 -21.16 1.12
C LYS A 186 -14.19 -22.65 0.79
N SER A 187 -12.98 -23.16 0.54
CA SER A 187 -12.70 -24.57 0.27
C SER A 187 -12.32 -25.37 1.51
N GLY A 188 -12.35 -24.78 2.72
CA GLY A 188 -12.02 -25.45 3.97
C GLY A 188 -10.52 -25.48 4.30
N ILE A 189 -9.69 -24.72 3.58
CA ILE A 189 -8.23 -24.70 3.78
C ILE A 189 -7.89 -23.64 4.85
N PRO A 190 -7.04 -23.94 5.85
CA PRO A 190 -6.56 -22.93 6.80
C PRO A 190 -5.84 -21.77 6.10
N ILE A 191 -6.13 -20.54 6.50
CA ILE A 191 -5.50 -19.33 5.98
C ILE A 191 -5.04 -18.41 7.11
N SER A 192 -3.83 -17.85 6.98
CA SER A 192 -3.18 -17.01 7.99
C SER A 192 -2.54 -15.78 7.35
N TRP A 193 -2.62 -14.63 8.03
CA TRP A 193 -2.01 -13.38 7.58
C TRP A 193 -0.86 -12.93 8.49
N TYR A 194 0.21 -12.46 7.86
CA TYR A 194 1.48 -12.09 8.47
C TYR A 194 1.90 -10.69 8.03
N ARG A 195 2.61 -9.96 8.90
CA ARG A 195 3.16 -8.64 8.54
C ARG A 195 4.54 -8.76 7.89
N ASP A 196 5.28 -9.80 8.24
CA ASP A 196 6.64 -10.04 7.79
C ASP A 196 6.76 -11.49 7.31
N LEU A 197 7.55 -11.71 6.27
CA LEU A 197 7.84 -13.03 5.72
C LEU A 197 8.49 -13.94 6.77
N LYS A 198 9.33 -13.38 7.65
CA LYS A 198 10.02 -14.14 8.71
C LYS A 198 9.08 -14.77 9.74
N ASP A 199 7.85 -14.26 9.83
CA ASP A 199 6.85 -14.72 10.79
C ASP A 199 6.09 -15.96 10.26
N VAL A 200 6.25 -16.28 8.98
CA VAL A 200 5.67 -17.48 8.35
C VAL A 200 6.38 -18.73 8.91
N PRO A 201 5.63 -19.75 9.39
CA PRO A 201 6.23 -20.96 9.94
C PRO A 201 7.10 -21.70 8.93
N GLU A 202 8.23 -22.24 9.37
CA GLU A 202 9.05 -23.10 8.52
C GLU A 202 8.29 -24.35 8.08
N GLY A 203 8.47 -24.74 6.82
CA GLY A 203 7.81 -25.90 6.22
C GLY A 203 8.18 -26.06 4.76
N TYR A 204 7.60 -27.07 4.11
CA TYR A 204 7.69 -27.20 2.67
C TYR A 204 6.75 -26.16 2.03
N SER A 205 7.32 -25.07 1.51
CA SER A 205 6.56 -23.89 1.10
C SER A 205 6.78 -23.56 -0.37
N LEU A 206 5.68 -23.27 -1.07
CA LEU A 206 5.66 -22.77 -2.43
C LEU A 206 5.39 -21.26 -2.35
N TYR A 207 6.34 -20.45 -2.81
CA TYR A 207 6.27 -18.99 -2.71
C TYR A 207 5.77 -18.36 -4.01
N LEU A 208 4.86 -17.40 -3.87
CA LEU A 208 4.28 -16.59 -4.93
C LEU A 208 4.51 -15.11 -4.64
N ALA A 209 5.05 -14.38 -5.61
CA ALA A 209 5.36 -12.95 -5.48
C ALA A 209 5.11 -12.25 -6.81
N HIS A 210 3.84 -12.16 -7.20
CA HIS A 210 3.45 -11.56 -8.47
C HIS A 210 3.30 -10.04 -8.32
N GLU A 211 4.02 -9.26 -9.15
CA GLU A 211 4.04 -7.78 -9.08
C GLU A 211 4.38 -7.24 -7.66
N PHE A 212 5.21 -7.99 -6.92
CA PHE A 212 5.62 -7.64 -5.57
C PHE A 212 6.98 -6.90 -5.55
N PHE A 213 7.94 -7.35 -6.37
CA PHE A 213 9.32 -6.86 -6.31
C PHE A 213 9.54 -5.52 -7.01
N ASP A 214 8.70 -5.18 -7.99
CA ASP A 214 8.76 -3.93 -8.75
C ASP A 214 8.37 -2.70 -7.92
N VAL A 215 7.59 -2.91 -6.86
CA VAL A 215 7.15 -1.85 -5.93
C VAL A 215 8.03 -1.73 -4.68
N LEU A 216 9.01 -2.61 -4.50
CA LEU A 216 9.93 -2.51 -3.36
C LEU A 216 10.84 -1.28 -3.48
N PRO A 217 11.12 -0.57 -2.37
CA PRO A 217 12.06 0.55 -2.36
C PRO A 217 13.43 0.17 -2.92
N VAL A 218 13.89 0.91 -3.94
CA VAL A 218 15.21 0.69 -4.55
C VAL A 218 16.18 1.83 -4.29
N HIS A 219 17.43 1.47 -4.02
CA HIS A 219 18.55 2.40 -4.02
C HIS A 219 19.03 2.61 -5.46
N LYS A 220 19.27 3.88 -5.82
CA LYS A 220 19.76 4.24 -7.15
C LYS A 220 21.18 4.76 -7.04
N PHE A 221 22.09 4.18 -7.81
CA PHE A 221 23.49 4.61 -7.89
C PHE A 221 23.82 5.14 -9.28
N GLN A 222 24.68 6.15 -9.34
CA GLN A 222 25.22 6.71 -10.58
C GLN A 222 26.74 6.60 -10.58
N ARG A 223 27.31 6.08 -11.68
CA ARG A 223 28.75 6.04 -11.87
C ARG A 223 29.26 7.44 -12.22
N THR A 224 30.25 7.90 -11.48
CA THR A 224 30.93 9.20 -11.66
C THR A 224 32.43 8.97 -11.94
N PRO A 225 33.20 9.99 -12.38
CA PRO A 225 34.65 9.90 -12.46
C PRO A 225 35.34 9.55 -11.12
N HIS A 226 34.66 9.81 -9.99
CA HIS A 226 35.17 9.58 -8.64
C HIS A 226 34.62 8.30 -7.99
N GLY A 227 33.94 7.43 -8.75
CA GLY A 227 33.34 6.19 -8.25
C GLY A 227 31.81 6.17 -8.30
N TRP A 228 31.20 5.17 -7.69
CA TRP A 228 29.74 5.08 -7.57
C TRP A 228 29.25 6.02 -6.48
N ARG A 229 28.24 6.83 -6.80
CA ARG A 229 27.58 7.71 -5.84
C ARG A 229 26.10 7.39 -5.79
N GLU A 230 25.54 7.36 -4.59
CA GLU A 230 24.11 7.18 -4.40
C GLU A 230 23.35 8.45 -4.83
N VAL A 231 22.16 8.23 -5.39
CA VAL A 231 21.26 9.27 -5.87
C VAL A 231 20.23 9.61 -4.78
N PHE A 232 20.09 10.90 -4.50
CA PHE A 232 19.19 11.43 -3.48
C PHE A 232 18.09 12.31 -4.09
N VAL A 233 16.99 12.44 -3.35
CA VAL A 233 15.85 13.32 -3.63
C VAL A 233 15.89 14.48 -2.65
N ASP A 234 15.71 15.69 -3.19
CA ASP A 234 15.80 16.94 -2.44
C ASP A 234 14.77 17.96 -2.96
N VAL A 235 14.54 19.05 -2.22
CA VAL A 235 13.71 20.18 -2.68
C VAL A 235 14.42 20.88 -3.83
N ASP A 236 13.69 21.17 -4.90
CA ASP A 236 14.26 21.89 -6.05
C ASP A 236 14.62 23.34 -5.64
N PRO A 237 15.90 23.75 -5.79
CA PRO A 237 16.33 25.09 -5.39
C PRO A 237 15.75 26.22 -6.27
N GLN A 238 15.27 25.91 -7.47
CA GLN A 238 14.61 26.89 -8.35
C GLN A 238 13.08 26.86 -8.25
N ALA A 239 12.53 25.79 -7.70
CA ALA A 239 11.09 25.61 -7.54
C ALA A 239 10.80 24.98 -6.17
N SER A 240 10.55 25.81 -5.16
CA SER A 240 10.31 25.34 -3.79
C SER A 240 9.08 24.44 -3.64
N ASP A 241 8.22 24.35 -4.66
CA ASP A 241 7.05 23.48 -4.75
C ASP A 241 7.34 22.16 -5.50
N LYS A 242 8.61 21.81 -5.73
CA LYS A 242 8.99 20.58 -6.45
C LYS A 242 10.12 19.84 -5.75
N LEU A 243 10.17 18.53 -6.00
CA LEU A 243 11.29 17.68 -5.66
C LEU A 243 12.16 17.47 -6.90
N SER A 244 13.47 17.43 -6.69
CA SER A 244 14.46 17.17 -7.73
C SER A 244 15.36 16.02 -7.31
N VAL A 245 15.77 15.22 -8.29
CA VAL A 245 16.80 14.20 -8.09
C VAL A 245 18.15 14.90 -8.16
N MET A 246 18.92 14.83 -7.08
CA MET A 246 20.23 15.48 -7.01
C MET A 246 21.17 14.86 -8.05
N LYS A 247 21.70 15.72 -8.93
CA LYS A 247 22.80 15.40 -9.84
C LYS A 247 24.11 15.94 -9.25
N GLU A 248 25.23 15.34 -9.65
CA GLU A 248 26.60 15.57 -9.14
C GLU A 248 26.98 17.06 -8.93
N GLY A 249 26.40 17.99 -9.70
CA GLY A 249 26.63 19.43 -9.56
C GLY A 249 25.97 20.13 -8.36
N ASN A 250 24.99 19.52 -7.69
CA ASN A 250 24.24 20.15 -6.58
C ASN A 250 24.67 19.68 -5.18
N MET A 251 25.49 18.62 -5.09
CA MET A 251 25.94 18.05 -3.81
C MET A 251 26.83 19.01 -3.00
N TRP A 252 27.57 19.88 -3.69
CA TRP A 252 28.49 20.86 -3.09
C TRP A 252 27.79 22.02 -2.34
N LYS A 253 26.47 22.19 -2.51
CA LYS A 253 25.69 23.21 -1.78
C LYS A 253 25.45 22.85 -0.30
N TYR A 254 25.70 21.61 0.09
CA TYR A 254 25.54 21.11 1.46
C TYR A 254 26.82 21.11 2.30
N VAL A 255 27.98 21.37 1.69
CA VAL A 255 29.27 21.48 2.38
C VAL A 255 29.28 22.57 3.49
N PRO A 256 28.57 23.72 3.35
CA PRO A 256 28.54 24.72 4.42
C PRO A 256 27.74 24.30 5.66
N MET A 257 26.81 23.33 5.56
CA MET A 257 26.05 22.84 6.72
C MET A 257 26.84 21.85 7.59
N LEU A 258 27.89 21.24 7.05
CA LEU A 258 28.78 20.33 7.77
C LEU A 258 30.01 21.05 8.37
N GLY A 259 30.07 22.38 8.30
CA GLY A 259 31.16 23.18 8.90
C GLY A 259 32.52 23.03 8.20
N LEU A 260 32.59 22.46 7.00
CA LEU A 260 33.84 22.30 6.28
C LEU A 260 34.05 23.47 5.31
N SER A 261 35.10 24.26 5.56
CA SER A 261 35.55 25.35 4.68
C SER A 261 36.13 24.78 3.38
N SER A 262 35.79 25.40 2.25
CA SER A 262 36.26 25.05 0.90
C SER A 262 37.78 25.11 0.68
N ARG A 263 38.56 25.55 1.67
CA ARG A 263 40.02 25.68 1.57
C ARG A 263 40.84 24.65 2.36
N ASN A 264 40.22 23.90 3.27
CA ASN A 264 40.93 22.91 4.11
C ASN A 264 40.20 21.57 4.10
N CYS A 265 40.30 20.85 2.98
CA CYS A 265 39.94 19.44 2.94
C CYS A 265 41.25 18.63 2.91
N PRO A 266 41.73 18.09 4.05
CA PRO A 266 42.67 17.00 3.99
C PRO A 266 41.96 15.78 3.38
N SER A 267 42.74 14.95 2.69
CA SER A 267 42.40 13.79 1.87
C SER A 267 41.62 12.65 2.56
N ALA A 268 40.59 12.94 3.35
CA ALA A 268 39.86 11.97 4.16
C ALA A 268 38.49 11.55 3.57
N LEU A 269 38.09 12.07 2.42
CA LEU A 269 36.84 11.67 1.72
C LEU A 269 37.09 10.66 0.57
N HIS A 270 38.20 9.93 0.63
CA HIS A 270 38.53 8.87 -0.34
C HIS A 270 38.04 7.47 0.08
N GLN A 271 37.31 7.33 1.19
CA GLN A 271 36.77 6.06 1.66
C GLN A 271 35.32 6.19 2.15
N LEU A 272 34.41 6.66 1.28
CA LEU A 272 32.97 6.38 1.34
C LEU A 272 32.41 6.41 -0.09
#